data_AF-A0A1H7X4R0-F1
#
_entry.id   AF-A0A1H7X4R0-F1
#
_cell.length_a   1.000
_cell.length_b   1.000
_cell.length_c   1.000
_cell.angle_alpha   90.00
_cell.angle_beta   90.00
_cell.angle_gamma   90.00
#
_symmetry.space_group_name_H-M   'P 1'
#
loop_
_entity.id
_entity.type
_entity.pdbx_description
1 polymer ?
#
loop_
_entity_poly.entity_id
_entity_poly.type
_entity_poly.pdbx_seq_one_letter_code
_entity_poly.pdbx_strand_id
1 'polypeptide(L)'
;MRNELHIALMRHLDNKIQKLANDKEALDDLYTKYDIKVDETICSLNELSNILYEYGIDQDSQNKELDPSTLTHISILMKNSLDMLSLALYTKEEIGNYLYMLKSGGK
;
A
#
# COMPACT_ATOMS: atom_id res chain seq x y z
N MET A 1 14.81 11.91 -5.01
CA MET A 1 15.03 10.88 -3.96
C MET A 1 13.81 10.01 -3.64
N ARG A 2 12.60 10.51 -3.31
CA ARG A 2 11.45 9.62 -2.95
C ARG A 2 10.98 8.69 -4.10
N ASN A 3 11.07 9.15 -5.35
CA ASN A 3 10.75 8.32 -6.53
C ASN A 3 11.78 7.19 -6.74
N GLU A 4 13.07 7.43 -6.47
CA GLU A 4 14.13 6.43 -6.68
C GLU A 4 14.04 5.28 -5.68
N LEU A 5 13.71 5.58 -4.41
CA LEU A 5 13.50 4.54 -3.39
C LEU A 5 12.27 3.68 -3.74
N HIS A 6 11.18 4.30 -4.16
CA HIS A 6 9.96 3.60 -4.54
C HIS A 6 10.20 2.67 -5.76
N ILE A 7 10.90 3.19 -6.79
CA ILE A 7 11.32 2.39 -7.95
C ILE A 7 12.25 1.25 -7.53
N ALA A 8 13.21 1.50 -6.64
CA ALA A 8 14.13 0.48 -6.15
C ALA A 8 13.39 -0.64 -5.39
N LEU A 9 12.38 -0.29 -4.59
CA LEU A 9 11.52 -1.24 -3.91
C LEU A 9 10.68 -2.07 -4.90
N MET A 10 10.06 -1.43 -5.89
CA MET A 10 9.33 -2.15 -6.95
C MET A 10 10.21 -3.15 -7.68
N ARG A 11 11.43 -2.75 -8.06
CA ARG A 11 12.42 -3.65 -8.70
C ARG A 11 12.85 -4.78 -7.77
N HIS A 12 13.03 -4.50 -6.48
CA HIS A 12 13.37 -5.55 -5.51
C HIS A 12 12.25 -6.59 -5.39
N LEU A 13 11.01 -6.13 -5.37
CA LEU A 13 9.82 -6.98 -5.30
C LEU A 13 9.65 -7.82 -6.55
N ASP A 14 9.79 -7.23 -7.73
CA ASP A 14 9.77 -7.95 -9.01
C ASP A 14 10.83 -9.07 -9.05
N ASN A 15 12.08 -8.76 -8.70
CA ASN A 15 13.15 -9.77 -8.59
C ASN A 15 12.81 -10.90 -7.59
N LYS A 16 12.10 -10.58 -6.50
CA LYS A 16 11.67 -11.59 -5.52
C LYS A 16 10.57 -12.49 -6.10
N ILE A 17 9.61 -11.92 -6.80
CA ILE A 17 8.51 -12.66 -7.46
C ILE A 17 9.08 -13.57 -8.55
N GLN A 18 10.01 -13.06 -9.38
CA GLN A 18 10.70 -13.84 -10.42
C GLN A 18 11.39 -15.08 -9.86
N LYS A 19 12.01 -14.99 -8.67
CA LYS A 19 12.63 -16.14 -8.01
C LYS A 19 11.61 -17.20 -7.57
N LEU A 20 10.36 -16.80 -7.36
CA LEU A 20 9.24 -17.66 -6.98
C LEU A 20 8.37 -18.04 -8.19
N ALA A 21 8.74 -17.65 -9.42
CA ALA A 21 7.88 -17.76 -10.60
C ALA A 21 7.36 -19.19 -10.90
N ASN A 22 8.08 -20.22 -10.45
CA ASN A 22 7.69 -21.63 -10.63
C ASN A 22 7.13 -22.28 -9.37
N ASP A 23 7.07 -21.55 -8.25
CA ASP A 23 6.55 -22.03 -6.98
C ASP A 23 5.17 -21.43 -6.73
N LYS A 24 4.15 -22.13 -7.22
CA LYS A 24 2.76 -21.68 -7.13
C LYS A 24 2.32 -21.46 -5.68
N GLU A 25 2.68 -22.37 -4.76
CA GLU A 25 2.27 -22.28 -3.36
C GLU A 25 2.87 -21.06 -2.68
N ALA A 26 4.16 -20.78 -2.93
CA ALA A 26 4.80 -19.58 -2.43
C ALA A 26 4.21 -18.29 -3.03
N LEU A 27 3.82 -18.30 -4.32
CA LEU A 27 3.14 -17.18 -4.95
C LEU A 27 1.73 -16.95 -4.38
N ASP A 28 0.95 -18.01 -4.13
CA ASP A 28 -0.38 -17.92 -3.54
C ASP A 28 -0.33 -17.37 -2.09
N ASP A 29 0.64 -17.83 -1.28
CA ASP A 29 0.87 -17.28 0.08
C ASP A 29 1.30 -15.80 0.02
N LEU A 30 2.20 -15.45 -0.89
CA LEU A 30 2.65 -14.07 -1.05
C LEU A 30 1.50 -13.16 -1.54
N TYR A 31 0.68 -13.63 -2.48
CA TYR A 31 -0.51 -12.91 -2.95
C TYR A 31 -1.46 -12.61 -1.78
N THR A 32 -1.77 -13.62 -0.97
CA THR A 32 -2.66 -13.50 0.19
C THR A 32 -2.13 -12.49 1.21
N LYS A 33 -0.81 -12.50 1.48
CA LYS A 33 -0.17 -11.53 2.38
C LYS A 33 -0.31 -10.09 1.88
N TYR A 34 -0.13 -9.88 0.58
CA TYR A 34 -0.29 -8.54 -0.01
C TYR A 34 -1.75 -8.11 -0.12
N ASP A 35 -2.69 -9.05 -0.30
CA ASP A 35 -4.13 -8.79 -0.25
C ASP A 35 -4.55 -8.25 1.12
N ILE A 36 -4.17 -8.96 2.20
CA ILE A 36 -4.38 -8.50 3.57
C ILE A 36 -3.74 -7.13 3.79
N LYS A 37 -2.53 -6.91 3.26
CA LYS A 37 -1.83 -5.65 3.45
C LYS A 37 -2.52 -4.48 2.74
N VAL A 38 -3.09 -4.71 1.57
CA VAL A 38 -3.90 -3.72 0.85
C VAL A 38 -5.10 -3.32 1.70
N ASP A 39 -5.84 -4.29 2.22
CA ASP A 39 -7.04 -4.04 3.05
C ASP A 39 -6.69 -3.27 4.33
N GLU A 40 -5.67 -3.70 5.07
CA GLU A 40 -5.17 -3.00 6.25
C GLU A 40 -4.83 -1.53 5.94
N THR A 41 -4.14 -1.29 4.82
CA THR A 41 -3.68 0.05 4.45
C THR A 41 -4.84 0.95 4.03
N ILE A 42 -5.85 0.39 3.35
CA ILE A 42 -7.09 1.11 3.02
C ILE A 42 -7.85 1.49 4.30
N CYS A 43 -7.97 0.56 5.26
CA CYS A 43 -8.58 0.86 6.56
C CYS A 43 -7.87 2.01 7.29
N SER A 44 -6.53 1.96 7.38
CA SER A 44 -5.78 3.05 8.00
C SER A 44 -5.93 4.39 7.27
N LEU A 45 -5.98 4.39 5.93
CA LEU A 45 -6.24 5.61 5.15
C LEU A 45 -7.63 6.17 5.42
N ASN A 46 -8.63 5.31 5.56
CA ASN A 46 -10.00 5.70 5.89
C ASN A 46 -10.08 6.31 7.29
N GLU A 47 -9.45 5.67 8.28
CA GLU A 47 -9.36 6.18 9.65
C GLU A 47 -8.69 7.56 9.71
N LEU A 48 -7.55 7.73 9.05
CA LEU A 48 -6.86 9.02 8.98
C LEU A 48 -7.71 10.10 8.30
N SER A 49 -8.45 9.72 7.26
CA SER A 49 -9.37 10.64 6.55
C SER A 49 -10.55 11.05 7.43
N ASN A 50 -11.11 10.11 8.19
CA ASN A 50 -12.18 10.39 9.15
C ASN A 50 -11.69 11.30 10.27
N ILE A 51 -10.48 11.08 10.81
CA ILE A 51 -9.88 11.97 11.81
C ILE A 51 -9.76 13.40 11.26
N LEU A 52 -9.28 13.57 10.02
CA LEU A 52 -9.21 14.90 9.41
C LEU A 52 -10.58 15.54 9.23
N TYR A 53 -11.60 14.77 8.85
CA TYR A 53 -12.94 15.27 8.65
C TYR A 53 -13.60 15.67 9.98
N GLU A 54 -13.66 14.74 10.94
CA GLU A 54 -14.30 14.94 12.23
C GLU A 54 -13.59 16.02 13.05
N TYR A 55 -12.27 15.93 13.20
CA TYR A 55 -11.54 16.86 14.05
C TYR A 55 -11.17 18.13 13.31
N GLY A 56 -10.73 18.06 12.04
CA GLY A 56 -10.19 19.21 11.31
C GLY A 56 -11.21 20.05 10.56
N ILE A 57 -12.38 19.51 10.23
CA ILE A 57 -13.42 20.23 9.47
C ILE A 57 -14.67 20.43 10.33
N ASP A 58 -15.18 19.37 10.95
CA ASP A 58 -16.44 19.42 11.70
C ASP A 58 -16.26 20.12 13.06
N GLN A 59 -15.30 19.68 13.87
CA GLN A 59 -15.06 20.22 15.22
C GLN A 59 -14.16 21.48 15.25
N ASP A 60 -13.15 21.58 14.37
CA ASP A 60 -12.23 22.73 14.39
C ASP A 60 -12.86 24.05 13.92
N SER A 61 -13.97 23.97 13.18
CA SER A 61 -14.78 25.14 12.79
C SER A 61 -15.29 25.92 14.01
N GLN A 62 -15.37 25.27 15.18
CA GLN A 62 -15.83 25.87 16.44
C GLN A 62 -14.73 26.05 17.48
N ASN A 63 -13.74 25.15 17.58
CA ASN A 63 -12.77 25.15 18.69
C ASN A 63 -11.31 25.52 18.36
N LYS A 64 -10.86 25.50 17.08
CA LYS A 64 -9.46 25.76 16.67
C LYS A 64 -8.41 24.99 17.50
N GLU A 65 -8.66 23.72 17.77
CA GLU A 65 -7.78 22.84 18.53
C GLU A 65 -6.70 22.18 17.67
N LEU A 66 -6.89 22.06 16.34
CA LEU A 66 -5.93 21.41 15.47
C LEU A 66 -4.79 22.35 15.06
N ASP A 67 -3.64 22.18 15.72
CA ASP A 67 -2.45 22.93 15.35
C ASP A 67 -1.89 22.46 13.98
N PRO A 68 -1.24 23.36 13.22
CA PRO A 68 -0.66 23.03 11.92
C PRO A 68 0.35 21.87 11.94
N SER A 69 1.03 21.60 13.06
CA SER A 69 1.96 20.48 13.14
C SER A 69 1.23 19.14 13.20
N THR A 70 0.08 19.05 13.88
CA THR A 70 -0.76 17.84 13.85
C THR A 70 -1.29 17.55 12.45
N LEU A 71 -1.78 18.57 11.72
CA LEU A 71 -2.17 18.42 10.32
C LEU A 71 -0.99 17.97 9.43
N THR A 72 0.20 18.48 9.71
CA THR A 72 1.42 18.07 9.00
C THR A 72 1.75 16.60 9.27
N HIS A 73 1.67 16.15 10.53
CA HIS A 73 1.92 14.74 10.90
C HIS A 73 0.90 13.80 10.24
N ILE A 74 -0.39 14.12 10.29
CA ILE A 74 -1.44 13.32 9.64
C ILE A 74 -1.19 13.27 8.13
N SER A 75 -0.86 14.40 7.51
CA SER A 75 -0.54 14.46 6.07
C SER A 75 0.67 13.58 5.70
N ILE A 76 1.71 13.54 6.54
CA ILE A 76 2.87 12.66 6.34
C ILE A 76 2.46 11.19 6.46
N LEU A 77 1.64 10.84 7.47
CA LEU A 77 1.14 9.48 7.65
C LEU A 77 0.30 9.03 6.45
N MET A 78 -0.66 9.84 6.00
CA MET A 78 -1.46 9.55 4.81
C MET A 78 -0.59 9.36 3.57
N LYS A 79 0.40 10.24 3.36
CA LYS A 79 1.33 10.13 2.24
C LYS A 79 2.18 8.86 2.29
N ASN A 80 2.55 8.40 3.48
CA ASN A 80 3.30 7.15 3.65
C ASN A 80 2.39 5.93 3.42
N SER A 81 1.16 5.96 3.94
CA SER A 81 0.17 4.90 3.71
C SER A 81 -0.21 4.79 2.23
N LEU A 82 -0.32 5.89 1.50
CA LEU A 82 -0.53 5.87 0.04
C LEU A 82 0.65 5.24 -0.71
N ASP A 83 1.89 5.57 -0.34
CA ASP A 83 3.07 4.93 -0.93
C ASP A 83 3.10 3.42 -0.65
N MET A 84 2.75 3.00 0.58
CA MET A 84 2.67 1.59 0.95
C MET A 84 1.55 0.86 0.19
N LEU A 85 0.39 1.50 0.03
CA LEU A 85 -0.72 0.96 -0.76
C LEU A 85 -0.32 0.77 -2.21
N SER A 86 0.36 1.76 -2.81
CA SER A 86 0.85 1.67 -4.19
C SER A 86 1.83 0.52 -4.38
N LEU A 87 2.77 0.31 -3.45
CA LEU A 87 3.68 -0.84 -3.50
C LEU A 87 2.94 -2.17 -3.34
N ALA A 88 1.99 -2.23 -2.41
CA ALA A 88 1.23 -3.45 -2.14
C ALA A 88 0.38 -3.86 -3.34
N LEU A 89 -0.32 -2.91 -3.96
CA LEU A 89 -1.11 -3.11 -5.17
C LEU A 89 -0.25 -3.58 -6.34
N TYR A 90 0.85 -2.88 -6.62
CA TYR A 90 1.81 -3.27 -7.66
C TYR A 90 2.28 -4.72 -7.46
N THR A 91 2.70 -5.05 -6.23
CA THR A 91 3.22 -6.39 -5.93
C THR A 91 2.15 -7.46 -6.12
N LYS A 92 0.93 -7.21 -5.67
CA LYS A 92 -0.21 -8.10 -5.81
C LYS A 92 -0.56 -8.35 -7.28
N GLU A 93 -0.54 -7.30 -8.10
CA GLU A 93 -0.78 -7.38 -9.55
C GLU A 93 0.29 -8.23 -10.24
N GLU A 94 1.58 -7.98 -9.95
CA GLU A 94 2.68 -8.77 -10.51
C GLU A 94 2.58 -10.25 -10.13
N ILE A 95 2.33 -10.58 -8.85
CA ILE A 95 2.12 -11.97 -8.43
C ILE A 95 0.93 -12.59 -9.18
N GLY A 96 -0.17 -11.84 -9.32
CA GLY A 96 -1.34 -12.27 -10.08
C GLY A 96 -1.02 -12.61 -11.54
N ASN A 97 -0.15 -11.83 -12.18
CA ASN A 97 0.32 -12.09 -13.54
C ASN A 97 1.11 -13.41 -13.62
N TYR A 98 2.02 -13.67 -12.68
CA TYR A 98 2.76 -14.94 -12.63
C TYR A 98 1.84 -16.15 -12.37
N LEU A 99 0.91 -16.03 -11.43
CA LEU A 99 -0.09 -17.07 -11.15
C LEU A 99 -0.96 -17.37 -12.38
N TYR A 100 -1.34 -16.33 -13.14
CA TYR A 100 -2.06 -16.48 -14.40
C TYR A 100 -1.21 -17.21 -15.45
N MET A 101 0.06 -16.82 -15.61
CA MET A 101 0.99 -17.49 -16.53
C MET A 101 1.13 -18.98 -16.22
N LEU A 102 1.35 -19.33 -14.95
CA LEU A 102 1.42 -20.74 -14.50
C LEU A 102 0.13 -21.52 -14.83
N LYS A 103 -1.04 -20.92 -14.59
CA LYS A 103 -2.33 -21.55 -14.87
C LYS A 103 -2.59 -21.72 -16.37
N SER A 104 -2.11 -20.80 -17.19
CA SER A 104 -2.27 -20.80 -18.65
C SER A 104 -1.28 -21.72 -19.39
N GLY A 105 -0.38 -22.40 -18.68
CA GLY A 105 0.66 -23.23 -19.30
C GLY A 105 1.79 -22.42 -19.94
N GLY A 106 2.08 -21.23 -19.39
CA GLY A 106 3.19 -20.39 -19.82
C GLY A 106 4.50 -21.17 -19.81
N LYS A 107 5.22 -21.11 -20.94
CA LYS A 107 6.46 -21.86 -21.24
C LYS A 107 7.54 -21.72 -20.19
#